data_AF-N6YVP3-F1
#
_entry.id   AF-N6YVP3-F1
#
_cell.length_a   1.000
_cell.length_b   1.000
_cell.length_c   1.000
_cell.angle_alpha   90.00
_cell.angle_beta   90.00
_cell.angle_gamma   90.00
#
_symmetry.space_group_name_H-M   'P 1'
#
loop_
_entity.id
_entity.type
_entity.pdbx_description
1 polymer ?
#
loop_
_entity_poly.entity_id
_entity_poly.type
_entity_poly.pdbx_seq_one_letter_code
_entity_poly.pdbx_strand_id
1 'polypeptide(L)' 'MNNQASGHSAPSGTQAPQRPGEWRRFLLLAFVGLPITMVLAIAAYGFVVWFLQILFFGPPS' A
#
# COMPACT_ATOMS: atom_id res chain seq x y z
N MET A 1 60.56 12.80 -13.49
CA MET A 1 59.97 11.47 -13.76
C MET A 1 58.75 11.31 -12.87
N ASN A 2 57.58 11.21 -13.47
CA ASN A 2 56.28 11.42 -12.84
C ASN A 2 55.59 10.05 -12.60
N ASN A 3 55.46 9.68 -11.34
CA ASN A 3 54.20 9.33 -10.66
C ASN A 3 53.24 8.38 -11.40
N GLN A 4 53.50 7.07 -11.45
CA GLN A 4 52.48 6.05 -11.78
C GLN A 4 52.72 4.72 -11.06
N ALA A 5 52.12 4.56 -9.87
CA ALA A 5 51.71 3.31 -9.22
C ALA A 5 50.96 3.76 -7.95
N SER A 6 49.75 3.35 -7.62
CA SER A 6 49.02 2.14 -7.92
C SER A 6 47.55 2.40 -7.57
N GLY A 7 46.65 1.90 -8.41
CA GLY A 7 45.22 2.20 -8.37
C GLY A 7 44.56 2.01 -7.01
N HIS A 8 43.85 3.06 -6.57
CA HIS A 8 42.66 2.89 -5.76
C HIS A 8 41.47 2.92 -6.71
N SER A 9 40.97 1.71 -6.99
CA SER A 9 39.71 1.44 -7.67
C SER A 9 38.60 2.34 -7.14
N ALA A 10 37.97 3.07 -8.06
CA ALA A 10 36.83 3.94 -7.80
C ALA A 10 35.78 3.23 -6.93
N PRO A 11 35.18 3.91 -5.93
CA PRO A 11 33.99 3.37 -5.29
C PRO A 11 32.94 3.19 -6.38
N SER A 12 32.54 1.94 -6.56
CA SER A 12 31.40 1.51 -7.36
C SER A 12 30.29 2.53 -7.22
N GLY A 13 29.85 3.11 -8.34
CA GLY A 13 28.64 3.92 -8.36
C GLY A 13 27.50 3.05 -7.86
N THR A 14 27.20 3.13 -6.56
CA THR A 14 26.05 2.49 -5.96
C THR A 14 24.85 3.14 -6.60
N GLN A 15 24.29 2.42 -7.56
CA GLN A 15 23.13 2.79 -8.35
C GLN A 15 22.14 3.52 -7.46
N ALA A 16 21.98 4.84 -7.67
CA ALA A 16 20.91 5.58 -7.04
C ALA A 16 19.62 4.80 -7.37
N PRO A 17 18.86 4.31 -6.38
CA PRO A 17 17.70 3.49 -6.65
C PRO A 17 16.77 4.34 -7.49
N GLN A 18 16.72 4.05 -8.79
CA GLN A 18 15.67 4.53 -9.64
C GLN A 18 14.41 3.93 -9.01
N ARG A 19 13.51 4.76 -8.49
CA ARG A 19 12.29 4.33 -7.79
C ARG A 19 11.05 4.38 -8.70
N PRO A 20 11.01 3.77 -9.90
CA PRO A 20 9.75 3.67 -10.65
C PRO A 20 8.76 2.69 -9.99
N GLY A 21 9.18 1.95 -8.94
CA GLY A 21 8.36 0.96 -8.25
C GLY A 21 7.34 1.52 -7.25
N GLU A 22 7.59 2.68 -6.64
CA GLU A 22 6.68 3.24 -5.62
C GLU A 22 5.34 3.67 -6.23
N TRP A 23 5.34 4.32 -7.39
CA TRP A 23 4.11 4.81 -8.02
C TRP A 23 3.15 3.68 -8.41
N ARG A 24 3.67 2.55 -8.90
CA ARG A 24 2.86 1.35 -9.17
C ARG A 24 2.25 0.76 -7.90
N ARG A 25 2.98 0.78 -6.79
CA ARG A 25 2.46 0.32 -5.48
C ARG A 25 1.35 1.25 -4.98
N PHE A 26 1.52 2.55 -5.12
CA PHE A 26 0.46 3.53 -4.82
C PHE A 26 -0.80 3.31 -5.65
N LEU A 27 -0.67 3.09 -6.96
CA LEU A 27 -1.81 2.81 -7.83
C LEU A 27 -2.50 1.48 -7.47
N LEU A 28 -1.74 0.44 -7.12
CA LEU A 28 -2.30 -0.82 -6.64
C LEU A 28 -3.03 -0.64 -5.30
N LEU A 29 -2.44 0.07 -4.33
CA LEU A 29 -3.08 0.41 -3.06
C LEU A 29 -4.34 1.26 -3.26
N ALA A 30 -4.31 2.22 -4.18
CA ALA A 30 -5.48 3.03 -4.49
C ALA A 30 -6.58 2.19 -5.16
N PHE A 31 -6.24 1.39 -6.16
CA PHE A 31 -7.24 0.64 -6.93
C PHE A 31 -7.71 -0.65 -6.25
N VAL A 32 -6.95 -1.19 -5.29
CA VAL A 32 -7.30 -2.42 -4.55
C VAL A 32 -7.68 -2.09 -3.12
N GLY A 33 -6.89 -1.25 -2.44
CA GLY A 33 -7.14 -0.85 -1.05
C GLY A 33 -8.39 0.00 -0.89
N LEU A 34 -8.66 0.95 -1.81
CA LEU A 34 -9.87 1.77 -1.75
C LEU A 34 -11.16 0.95 -1.90
N PRO A 35 -11.32 0.06 -2.91
CA PRO A 35 -12.52 -0.77 -2.99
C PRO A 35 -12.63 -1.76 -1.84
N ILE A 36 -11.54 -2.37 -1.37
CA ILE A 36 -11.58 -3.24 -0.18
C ILE A 36 -12.10 -2.46 1.02
N THR A 37 -11.57 -1.26 1.26
CA THR A 37 -12.01 -0.40 2.37
C THR A 37 -13.48 0.00 2.23
N MET A 38 -13.93 0.30 1.01
CA MET A 38 -15.34 0.60 0.73
C MET A 38 -16.25 -0.58 1.05
N VAL A 39 -15.90 -1.78 0.57
CA VAL A 39 -16.67 -3.01 0.84
C VAL A 39 -16.70 -3.29 2.33
N LEU A 40 -15.58 -3.13 3.04
CA LEU A 40 -15.49 -3.34 4.48
C LEU A 40 -16.36 -2.35 5.25
N ALA A 41 -16.40 -1.08 4.83
CA ALA A 41 -17.25 -0.05 5.43
C ALA A 41 -18.74 -0.36 5.22
N ILE A 42 -19.15 -0.75 4.01
CA ILE A 42 -20.54 -1.14 3.71
C ILE A 42 -20.92 -2.40 4.50
N ALA A 43 -20.04 -3.40 4.55
CA ALA A 43 -20.27 -4.63 5.31
C ALA A 43 -20.39 -4.35 6.81
N ALA A 44 -19.52 -3.51 7.37
CA ALA A 44 -19.59 -3.09 8.77
C ALA A 44 -20.90 -2.35 9.06
N TYR A 45 -21.30 -1.41 8.19
CA TYR A 45 -22.58 -0.70 8.33
C TYR A 45 -23.77 -1.66 8.28
N GLY A 46 -23.83 -2.54 7.28
CA GLY A 46 -24.90 -3.53 7.16
C GLY A 46 -24.94 -4.48 8.35
N PHE A 47 -23.78 -4.91 8.85
CA PHE A 47 -23.68 -5.74 10.05
C PHE A 47 -24.20 -5.03 11.29
N VAL A 48 -23.84 -3.76 11.50
CA VAL A 48 -24.34 -2.97 12.64
C VAL A 48 -25.85 -2.82 12.57
N VAL A 49 -26.40 -2.47 11.41
CA VAL A 49 -27.85 -2.35 11.23
C VAL A 49 -28.54 -3.68 11.48
N TRP A 50 -28.05 -4.77 10.87
CA TRP A 50 -28.57 -6.13 11.06
C TRP A 50 -28.51 -6.57 12.53
N PHE A 51 -27.41 -6.28 13.21
CA PHE A 51 -27.22 -6.64 14.62
C PHE A 51 -28.15 -5.84 15.53
N LEU A 52 -28.33 -4.54 15.26
CA LEU A 52 -29.29 -3.70 15.97
C LEU A 52 -30.74 -4.15 15.72
N GLN A 53 -31.05 -4.62 14.50
CA GLN A 53 -32.35 -5.22 14.19
C GLN A 53 -32.62 -6.45 15.07
N ILE A 54 -31.64 -7.35 15.21
CA ILE A 54 -31.75 -8.53 16.08
C ILE A 54 -31.95 -8.17 17.55
N LEU A 55 -31.21 -7.17 18.06
CA LEU A 55 -31.23 -6.84 19.49
C LEU A 55 -32.43 -6.00 19.93
N PHE A 56 -32.90 -5.06 19.09
CA PHE A 56 -33.84 -4.02 19.53
C PHE A 56 -35.12 -3.93 18.72
N PHE A 57 -35.07 -4.16 17.40
CA PHE A 57 -36.16 -3.79 16.50
C PHE A 57 -36.96 -4.99 15.95
N GLY A 58 -36.52 -6.22 16.22
CA GLY A 58 -37.13 -7.41 15.63
C GLY A 58 -36.87 -7.51 14.11
N PRO A 59 -37.07 -8.68 13.49
CA PRO A 59 -36.83 -8.86 12.05
C PRO A 59 -37.68 -7.86 11.24
N PRO A 60 -37.11 -7.21 10.22
CA PRO A 60 -37.84 -6.26 9.39
C PRO A 60 -39.01 -6.96 8.67
N SER A 61 -40.24 -6.43 8.84
CA SER A 61 -41.49 -6.88 8.20
C SER A 61 -41.81 -6.12 6.93
#